data_AF-A0A1B6H4J0-F1
#
_entry.id   AF-A0A1B6H4J0-F1
#
_cell.length_a   1.000
_cell.length_b   1.000
_cell.length_c   1.000
_cell.angle_alpha   90.00
_cell.angle_beta   90.00
_cell.angle_gamma   90.00
#
_symmetry.space_group_name_H-M   'P 1'
#
loop_
_entity.id
_entity.type
_entity.pdbx_description
1 polymer ?
#
loop_
_entity_poly.entity_id
_entity_poly.type
_entity_poly.pdbx_seq_one_letter_code
_entity_poly.pdbx_strand_id
1 'polypeptide(L)'
;CTSSVLKWRCLRSSALKKYNEVTEAVKDSPCVTASDEFSTAQDTIDSIISTCVDAVPQEDKNKYKALINESINRTREIDNSLRQNSIVCTSLRLSPPPSCKATEKKLLADIDEVMSCSEVESFNYHIAVTTRKAKDSINACVEIGTKGLIIKLEAALKSLENCHSRT
;
A
#
# COMPACT_ATOMS: atom_id res chain seq x y z
N CYS A 1 -2.51 -16.31 8.59
CA CYS A 1 -1.51 -15.22 8.62
C CYS A 1 -0.65 -15.23 7.36
N THR A 2 -0.99 -14.44 6.32
CA THR A 2 -0.38 -14.56 4.98
C THR A 2 0.41 -13.33 4.50
N SER A 3 0.53 -12.27 5.31
CA SER A 3 1.43 -11.13 5.02
C SER A 3 2.55 -11.07 6.04
N SER A 4 3.80 -10.92 5.61
CA SER A 4 4.98 -10.92 6.49
C SER A 4 4.88 -9.80 7.53
N VAL A 5 4.40 -8.60 7.19
CA VAL A 5 4.11 -7.52 8.17
C VAL A 5 3.13 -7.96 9.27
N LEU A 6 2.05 -8.67 8.93
CA LEU A 6 1.10 -9.20 9.91
C LEU A 6 1.71 -10.35 10.72
N LYS A 7 2.53 -11.21 10.10
CA LYS A 7 3.26 -12.28 10.75
C LYS A 7 4.30 -11.71 11.74
N TRP A 8 4.95 -10.60 11.38
CA TRP A 8 5.89 -9.84 12.21
C TRP A 8 5.19 -9.18 13.40
N ARG A 9 4.03 -8.55 13.18
CA ARG A 9 3.19 -7.99 14.25
C ARG A 9 2.76 -9.09 15.25
N CYS A 10 2.40 -10.28 14.76
CA CYS A 10 2.03 -11.42 15.60
C CYS A 10 3.21 -12.07 16.34
N LEU A 11 4.34 -12.33 15.67
CA LEU A 11 5.53 -12.93 16.30
C LEU A 11 6.10 -12.03 17.41
N ARG A 12 6.14 -10.72 17.16
CA ARG A 12 6.57 -9.70 18.11
C ARG A 12 5.60 -9.57 19.29
N SER A 13 4.29 -9.53 19.03
CA SER A 13 3.28 -9.58 20.10
C SER A 13 3.54 -10.77 21.01
N SER A 14 3.90 -11.93 20.47
CA SER A 14 4.17 -13.12 21.29
C SER A 14 5.51 -13.06 22.05
N ALA A 15 6.58 -12.55 21.44
CA ALA A 15 7.91 -12.48 22.06
C ALA A 15 7.99 -11.38 23.14
N LEU A 16 7.44 -10.20 22.87
CA LEU A 16 7.34 -9.11 23.84
C LEU A 16 6.38 -9.48 24.98
N LYS A 17 5.26 -10.14 24.67
CA LYS A 17 4.34 -10.66 25.70
C LYS A 17 5.03 -11.69 26.58
N LYS A 18 5.77 -12.66 26.01
CA LYS A 18 6.54 -13.63 26.78
C LYS A 18 7.61 -12.97 27.66
N TYR A 19 8.33 -11.98 27.12
CA TYR A 19 9.31 -11.22 27.88
C TYR A 19 8.66 -10.52 29.08
N ASN A 20 7.51 -9.87 28.88
CA ASN A 20 6.76 -9.23 29.98
C ASN A 20 6.22 -10.25 30.98
N GLU A 21 5.69 -11.40 30.53
CA GLU A 21 5.22 -12.49 31.40
C GLU A 21 6.34 -13.05 32.28
N VAL A 22 7.50 -13.32 31.70
CA VAL A 22 8.67 -13.85 32.44
C VAL A 22 9.25 -12.78 33.38
N THR A 23 9.31 -11.52 32.94
CA THR A 23 9.79 -10.40 33.78
C THR A 23 8.89 -10.20 35.00
N GLU A 24 7.57 -10.24 34.84
CA GLU A 24 6.63 -10.19 35.97
C GLU A 24 6.77 -11.41 36.90
N ALA A 25 7.01 -12.61 36.35
CA ALA A 25 7.19 -13.83 37.13
C ALA A 25 8.47 -13.80 38.00
N VAL A 26 9.48 -13.01 37.63
CA VAL A 26 10.75 -12.89 38.37
C VAL A 26 10.94 -11.52 39.04
N LYS A 27 9.91 -10.67 39.11
CA LYS A 27 10.02 -9.28 39.58
C LYS A 27 10.54 -9.11 41.01
N ASP A 28 10.31 -10.10 41.87
CA ASP A 28 10.74 -10.13 43.27
C ASP A 28 12.03 -10.95 43.47
N SER A 29 12.67 -11.37 42.38
CA SER A 29 13.92 -12.14 42.37
C SER A 29 15.13 -11.25 42.08
N PRO A 30 16.34 -11.59 42.57
CA PRO A 30 17.60 -10.94 42.16
C PRO A 30 17.89 -11.04 40.65
N CYS A 31 17.08 -11.76 39.88
CA CYS A 31 17.16 -11.87 38.43
C CYS A 31 16.78 -10.60 37.65
N VAL A 32 16.20 -9.58 38.28
CA VAL A 32 15.78 -8.35 37.59
C VAL A 32 16.98 -7.44 37.31
N THR A 33 17.49 -7.46 36.08
CA THR A 33 18.25 -6.33 35.52
C THR A 33 17.29 -5.41 34.78
N ALA A 34 17.03 -4.22 35.33
CA ALA A 34 16.33 -3.08 34.72
C ALA A 34 15.12 -3.42 33.81
N SER A 35 13.93 -3.45 34.40
CA SER A 35 12.60 -3.62 33.76
C SER A 35 12.31 -2.69 32.56
N ASP A 36 13.09 -1.63 32.34
CA ASP A 36 12.77 -0.57 31.37
C ASP A 36 13.44 -0.72 30.00
N GLU A 37 14.34 -1.69 29.82
CA GLU A 37 15.21 -1.77 28.62
C GLU A 37 14.45 -1.92 27.29
N PHE A 38 13.20 -2.42 27.35
CA PHE A 38 12.34 -2.60 26.17
C PHE A 38 11.00 -1.85 26.22
N SER A 39 10.83 -0.92 27.16
CA SER A 39 9.60 -0.11 27.31
C SER A 39 9.21 0.65 26.02
N THR A 40 10.21 1.07 25.23
CA THR A 40 10.06 1.80 23.95
C THR A 40 10.25 0.92 22.71
N ALA A 41 10.34 -0.41 22.89
CA ALA A 41 10.41 -1.35 21.77
C ALA A 41 9.16 -1.25 20.88
N GLN A 42 8.03 -0.79 21.44
CA GLN A 42 6.83 -0.57 20.65
C GLN A 42 7.02 0.54 19.62
N ASP A 43 7.41 1.71 20.11
CA ASP A 43 7.61 2.95 19.34
C ASP A 43 8.74 2.82 18.33
N THR A 44 9.83 2.14 18.71
CA THR A 44 10.99 1.92 17.82
C THR A 44 10.59 1.18 16.55
N ILE A 45 9.76 0.14 16.67
CA ILE A 45 9.31 -0.63 15.50
C ILE A 45 8.29 0.15 14.70
N ASP A 46 7.37 0.87 15.36
CA ASP A 46 6.37 1.65 14.65
C ASP A 46 7.05 2.78 13.85
N SER A 47 8.14 3.35 14.37
CA SER A 47 9.04 4.24 13.63
C SER A 47 9.70 3.54 12.43
N ILE A 48 10.26 2.34 12.61
CA ILE A 48 10.87 1.57 11.51
C ILE A 48 9.85 1.29 10.39
N ILE A 49 8.63 0.89 10.76
CA ILE A 49 7.56 0.64 9.80
C ILE A 49 7.23 1.93 9.02
N SER A 50 7.10 3.07 9.70
CA SER A 50 6.85 4.35 9.04
C SER A 50 7.95 4.68 8.05
N THR A 51 9.21 4.62 8.47
CA THR A 51 10.37 4.90 7.60
C THR A 51 10.41 3.97 6.39
N CYS A 52 10.12 2.67 6.57
CA CYS A 52 10.10 1.71 5.49
C CYS A 52 8.97 1.94 4.48
N VAL A 53 7.82 2.44 4.93
CA VAL A 53 6.69 2.81 4.06
C VAL A 53 7.01 4.09 3.29
N ASP A 54 7.58 5.10 3.95
CA ASP A 54 7.92 6.39 3.34
C ASP A 54 9.03 6.27 2.28
N ALA A 55 9.91 5.27 2.42
CA ALA A 55 10.98 4.99 1.47
C ALA A 55 10.52 4.31 0.16
N VAL A 56 9.25 3.92 0.04
CA VAL A 56 8.74 3.29 -1.18
C VAL A 56 8.69 4.29 -2.34
N PRO A 57 9.41 4.04 -3.46
CA PRO A 57 9.44 4.94 -4.62
C PRO A 57 8.04 5.22 -5.19
N GLN A 58 7.76 6.49 -5.50
CA GLN A 58 6.46 6.96 -6.02
C GLN A 58 6.46 7.19 -7.54
N GLU A 59 7.55 6.85 -8.24
CA GLU A 59 7.79 7.28 -9.63
C GLU A 59 6.70 6.81 -10.61
N ASP A 60 6.21 5.57 -10.45
CA ASP A 60 5.14 5.02 -11.28
C ASP A 60 3.80 5.76 -11.10
N LYS A 61 3.53 6.28 -9.90
CA LYS A 61 2.24 6.91 -9.57
C LYS A 61 1.99 8.17 -10.38
N ASN A 62 3.02 9.01 -10.56
CA ASN A 62 2.89 10.27 -11.28
C ASN A 62 2.67 10.05 -12.78
N LYS A 63 3.37 9.08 -13.37
CA LYS A 63 3.23 8.71 -14.79
C LYS A 63 1.81 8.25 -15.12
N TYR A 64 1.26 7.32 -14.33
CA TYR A 64 -0.09 6.83 -14.59
C TYR A 64 -1.18 7.84 -14.23
N LYS A 65 -0.95 8.68 -13.22
CA LYS A 65 -1.85 9.79 -12.92
C LYS A 65 -1.98 10.75 -14.09
N ALA A 66 -0.87 11.03 -14.80
CA ALA A 66 -0.90 11.86 -16.01
C ALA A 66 -1.75 11.21 -17.12
N LEU A 67 -1.52 9.93 -17.42
CA LEU A 67 -2.29 9.19 -18.44
C LEU A 67 -3.79 9.16 -18.11
N ILE A 68 -4.17 8.85 -16.86
CA ILE A 68 -5.58 8.84 -16.45
C ILE A 68 -6.21 10.24 -16.61
N ASN A 69 -5.51 11.28 -16.18
CA ASN A 69 -6.01 12.65 -16.31
C ASN A 69 -6.17 13.06 -17.78
N GLU A 70 -5.25 12.66 -18.64
CA GLU A 70 -5.33 12.88 -20.08
C GLU A 70 -6.56 12.17 -20.67
N SER A 71 -6.77 10.90 -20.36
CA SER A 71 -7.95 10.14 -20.80
C SER A 71 -9.26 10.77 -20.30
N ILE A 72 -9.33 11.18 -19.03
CA ILE A 72 -10.50 11.88 -18.47
C ILE A 72 -10.78 13.18 -19.22
N ASN A 73 -9.75 13.97 -19.50
CA ASN A 73 -9.90 15.23 -20.23
C ASN A 73 -10.41 14.97 -21.65
N ARG A 74 -9.84 13.98 -22.34
CA ARG A 74 -10.23 13.62 -23.70
C ARG A 74 -11.68 13.10 -23.76
N THR A 75 -12.11 12.26 -22.81
CA THR A 75 -13.52 11.85 -22.70
C THR A 75 -14.44 13.05 -22.51
N ARG A 76 -14.06 14.02 -21.66
CA ARG A 76 -14.87 15.24 -21.42
C ARG A 76 -14.97 16.10 -22.67
N GLU A 77 -13.90 16.25 -23.43
CA GLU A 77 -13.91 16.99 -24.70
C GLU A 77 -14.85 16.35 -25.73
N ILE A 78 -14.86 15.02 -25.80
CA ILE A 78 -15.75 14.28 -26.69
C ILE A 78 -17.21 14.39 -26.21
N ASP A 79 -17.50 14.25 -24.91
CA ASP A 79 -18.86 14.42 -24.37
C ASP A 79 -19.41 15.84 -24.63
N ASN A 80 -18.57 16.86 -24.44
CA ASN A 80 -18.92 18.24 -24.75
C ASN A 80 -19.23 18.42 -26.25
N SER A 81 -18.42 17.82 -27.12
CA SER A 81 -18.64 17.84 -28.57
C SER A 81 -19.92 17.13 -28.97
N LEU A 82 -20.24 16.02 -28.31
CA LEU A 82 -21.47 15.24 -28.53
C LEU A 82 -22.72 16.02 -28.10
N ARG A 83 -22.66 16.69 -26.94
CA ARG A 83 -23.71 17.63 -26.48
C ARG A 83 -23.92 18.78 -27.46
N GLN A 84 -22.84 19.41 -27.93
CA GLN A 84 -22.93 20.49 -28.90
C GLN A 84 -23.53 20.01 -30.24
N ASN A 85 -23.07 18.86 -30.73
CA ASN A 85 -23.61 18.24 -31.94
C ASN A 85 -25.11 17.96 -31.76
N SER A 86 -25.52 17.39 -30.62
CA SER A 86 -26.93 17.15 -30.30
C SER A 86 -27.75 18.46 -30.32
N ILE A 87 -27.28 19.54 -29.68
CA ILE A 87 -27.98 20.83 -29.68
C ILE A 87 -28.18 21.38 -31.10
N VAL A 88 -27.11 21.37 -31.91
CA VAL A 88 -27.16 21.87 -33.30
C VAL A 88 -28.06 21.00 -34.17
N CYS A 89 -28.00 19.69 -33.99
CA CYS A 89 -28.65 18.70 -34.85
C CYS A 89 -30.11 18.43 -34.52
N THR A 90 -30.56 18.79 -33.32
CA THR A 90 -31.94 18.56 -32.84
C THR A 90 -32.77 19.85 -32.79
N SER A 91 -32.18 21.01 -33.09
CA SER A 91 -32.92 22.27 -33.18
C SER A 91 -33.86 22.26 -34.39
N LEU A 92 -35.17 22.28 -34.13
CA LEU A 92 -36.28 22.53 -35.07
C LEU A 92 -36.55 21.50 -36.20
N ARG A 93 -35.89 20.32 -36.20
CA ARG A 93 -36.13 19.27 -37.22
C ARG A 93 -36.62 17.96 -36.60
N LEU A 94 -37.67 17.37 -37.19
CA LEU A 94 -38.23 16.06 -36.83
C LEU A 94 -37.27 14.88 -37.08
N SER A 95 -36.20 15.09 -37.87
CA SER A 95 -35.15 14.10 -38.08
C SER A 95 -33.79 14.79 -38.25
N PRO A 96 -32.74 14.33 -37.53
CA PRO A 96 -31.39 14.86 -37.69
C PRO A 96 -30.90 14.60 -39.12
N PRO A 97 -30.20 15.57 -39.74
CA PRO A 97 -29.62 15.36 -41.07
C PRO A 97 -28.54 14.27 -41.05
N PRO A 98 -28.24 13.64 -42.21
CA PRO A 98 -27.26 12.54 -42.30
C PRO A 98 -25.87 12.92 -41.78
N SER A 99 -25.44 14.17 -41.98
CA SER A 99 -24.18 14.69 -41.46
C SER A 99 -24.11 14.64 -39.93
N CYS A 100 -25.20 14.97 -39.24
CA CYS A 100 -25.29 14.91 -37.79
C CYS A 100 -25.14 13.49 -37.25
N LYS A 101 -25.79 12.51 -37.91
CA LYS A 101 -25.68 11.08 -37.56
C LYS A 101 -24.26 10.56 -37.79
N ALA A 102 -23.60 11.01 -38.85
CA ALA A 102 -22.21 10.64 -39.14
C ALA A 102 -21.25 11.21 -38.08
N THR A 103 -21.42 12.48 -37.69
CA THR A 103 -20.63 13.11 -36.62
C THR A 103 -20.85 12.42 -35.27
N GLU A 104 -22.10 12.13 -34.91
CA GLU A 104 -22.43 11.41 -33.67
C GLU A 104 -21.78 10.02 -33.65
N LYS A 105 -21.90 9.24 -34.73
CA LYS A 105 -21.26 7.94 -34.84
C LYS A 105 -19.74 8.02 -34.69
N LYS A 106 -19.10 9.05 -35.27
CA LYS A 106 -17.66 9.27 -35.12
C LYS A 106 -17.29 9.58 -33.67
N LEU A 107 -17.99 10.51 -33.02
CA LEU A 107 -17.71 10.87 -31.64
C LEU A 107 -17.90 9.70 -30.68
N LEU A 108 -18.90 8.84 -30.92
CA LEU A 108 -19.08 7.60 -30.16
C LEU A 108 -17.92 6.61 -30.37
N ALA A 109 -17.44 6.46 -31.61
CA ALA A 109 -16.25 5.64 -31.88
C ALA A 109 -14.99 6.23 -31.22
N ASP A 110 -14.85 7.56 -31.21
CA ASP A 110 -13.74 8.25 -30.53
C ASP A 110 -13.78 8.01 -29.01
N ILE A 111 -14.96 7.80 -28.39
CA ILE A 111 -15.10 7.39 -26.97
C ILE A 111 -14.52 6.00 -26.76
N ASP A 112 -14.85 5.05 -27.64
CA ASP A 112 -14.35 3.67 -27.58
C ASP A 112 -12.82 3.61 -27.76
N GLU A 113 -12.22 4.62 -28.39
CA GLU A 113 -10.77 4.74 -28.61
C GLU A 113 -10.03 5.58 -27.55
N VAL A 114 -10.70 6.20 -26.57
CA VAL A 114 -10.03 7.06 -25.56
C VAL A 114 -8.96 6.30 -24.77
N MET A 115 -9.23 5.03 -24.49
CA MET A 115 -8.26 4.09 -23.95
C MET A 115 -8.55 2.71 -24.53
N SER A 116 -7.56 2.12 -25.16
CA SER A 116 -7.64 0.73 -25.62
C SER A 116 -7.72 -0.25 -24.43
N CYS A 117 -8.38 -1.39 -24.64
CA CYS A 117 -8.35 -2.49 -23.66
C CYS A 117 -6.92 -2.87 -23.28
N SER A 118 -5.97 -2.83 -24.22
CA SER A 118 -4.55 -3.08 -23.98
C SER A 118 -3.90 -2.06 -23.04
N GLU A 119 -4.30 -0.78 -23.09
CA GLU A 119 -3.80 0.24 -22.17
C GLU A 119 -4.36 0.04 -20.76
N VAL A 120 -5.63 -0.33 -20.63
CA VAL A 120 -6.26 -0.71 -19.35
C VAL A 120 -5.56 -1.93 -18.74
N GLU A 121 -5.33 -2.98 -19.53
CA GLU A 121 -4.66 -4.19 -19.08
C GLU A 121 -3.21 -3.93 -18.65
N SER A 122 -2.48 -3.14 -19.45
CA SER A 122 -1.12 -2.71 -19.11
C SER A 122 -1.11 -1.94 -17.79
N PHE A 123 -2.05 -1.01 -17.59
CA PHE A 123 -2.19 -0.27 -16.35
C PHE A 123 -2.44 -1.18 -15.14
N ASN A 124 -3.38 -2.12 -15.27
CA ASN A 124 -3.69 -3.10 -14.22
C ASN A 124 -2.49 -4.00 -13.89
N TYR A 125 -1.78 -4.47 -14.90
CA TYR A 125 -0.56 -5.26 -14.74
C TYR A 125 0.50 -4.48 -13.96
N HIS A 126 0.74 -3.22 -14.34
CA HIS A 126 1.71 -2.38 -13.67
C HIS A 126 1.32 -2.07 -12.22
N ILE A 127 0.05 -1.80 -11.93
CA ILE A 127 -0.42 -1.67 -10.53
C ILE A 127 -0.09 -2.92 -9.73
N ALA A 128 -0.40 -4.10 -10.28
CA ALA A 128 -0.16 -5.37 -9.57
C ALA A 128 1.34 -5.60 -9.31
N VAL A 129 2.20 -5.34 -10.30
CA VAL A 129 3.65 -5.49 -10.17
C VAL A 129 4.23 -4.48 -9.17
N THR A 130 3.89 -3.20 -9.28
CA THR A 130 4.41 -2.15 -8.40
C THR A 130 3.93 -2.34 -6.97
N THR A 131 2.67 -2.74 -6.76
CA THR A 131 2.14 -3.09 -5.44
C THR A 131 2.90 -4.26 -4.82
N ARG A 132 3.19 -5.30 -5.60
CA ARG A 132 3.96 -6.46 -5.13
C ARG A 132 5.40 -6.05 -4.76
N LYS A 133 6.09 -5.30 -5.62
CA LYS A 133 7.45 -4.81 -5.36
C LYS A 133 7.51 -3.93 -4.11
N ALA A 134 6.56 -3.01 -3.94
CA ALA A 134 6.46 -2.17 -2.75
C ALA A 134 6.28 -3.01 -1.49
N LYS A 135 5.38 -4.01 -1.52
CA LYS A 135 5.19 -4.95 -0.42
C LYS A 135 6.49 -5.69 -0.08
N ASP A 136 7.18 -6.23 -1.07
CA ASP A 136 8.41 -6.99 -0.85
C ASP A 136 9.54 -6.11 -0.30
N SER A 137 9.65 -4.87 -0.79
CA SER A 137 10.60 -3.87 -0.29
C SER A 137 10.31 -3.47 1.16
N ILE A 138 9.05 -3.19 1.51
CA ILE A 138 8.64 -2.90 2.89
C ILE A 138 8.97 -4.09 3.80
N ASN A 139 8.65 -5.32 3.36
CA ASN A 139 8.93 -6.52 4.15
C ASN A 139 10.43 -6.67 4.46
N ALA A 140 11.28 -6.53 3.44
CA ALA A 140 12.73 -6.63 3.60
C ALA A 140 13.27 -5.52 4.51
N CYS A 141 12.80 -4.29 4.35
CA CYS A 141 13.19 -3.16 5.17
C CYS A 141 12.83 -3.36 6.65
N VAL A 142 11.58 -3.79 6.93
CA VAL A 142 11.12 -4.05 8.30
C VAL A 142 11.91 -5.21 8.92
N GLU A 143 12.16 -6.28 8.17
CA GLU A 143 12.97 -7.40 8.66
C GLU A 143 14.37 -6.97 9.05
N ILE A 144 15.04 -6.17 8.22
CA ILE A 144 16.38 -5.64 8.52
C ILE A 144 16.33 -4.70 9.74
N GLY A 145 15.39 -3.75 9.76
CA GLY A 145 15.29 -2.76 10.82
C GLY A 145 14.96 -3.36 12.19
N THR A 146 14.21 -4.46 12.23
CA THR A 146 13.78 -5.11 13.48
C THR A 146 14.71 -6.24 13.95
N LYS A 147 15.59 -6.76 13.09
CA LYS A 147 16.49 -7.88 13.41
C LYS A 147 17.32 -7.66 14.68
N GLY A 148 17.90 -6.48 14.85
CA GLY A 148 18.74 -6.17 16.01
C GLY A 148 17.96 -6.14 17.33
N LEU A 149 16.72 -5.63 17.29
CA LEU A 149 15.85 -5.60 18.47
C LEU A 149 15.44 -7.01 18.89
N ILE A 150 15.13 -7.89 17.94
CA ILE A 150 14.76 -9.29 18.20
C ILE A 150 15.91 -10.04 18.86
N ILE A 151 17.13 -9.93 18.33
CA ILE A 151 18.31 -10.58 18.90
C ILE A 151 18.50 -10.16 20.36
N LYS A 152 18.33 -8.85 20.66
CA LYS A 152 18.42 -8.34 22.03
C LYS A 152 17.30 -8.91 22.93
N LEU A 153 16.06 -8.97 22.44
CA LEU A 153 14.92 -9.53 23.16
C LEU A 153 15.10 -11.02 23.47
N GLU A 154 15.56 -11.81 22.49
CA GLU A 154 15.81 -13.24 22.66
C GLU A 154 16.95 -13.51 23.65
N ALA A 155 18.03 -12.72 23.58
CA ALA A 155 19.14 -12.81 24.53
C ALA A 155 18.70 -12.47 25.96
N ALA A 156 17.92 -11.40 26.12
CA ALA A 156 17.38 -10.99 27.42
C ALA A 156 16.42 -12.04 28.00
N LEU A 157 15.51 -12.57 27.17
CA LEU A 157 14.60 -13.65 27.57
C LEU A 157 15.37 -14.90 28.05
N LYS A 158 16.36 -15.34 27.28
CA LYS A 158 17.18 -16.51 27.64
C LYS A 158 17.97 -16.29 28.93
N SER A 159 18.44 -15.06 29.17
CA SER A 159 19.09 -14.69 30.43
C SER A 159 18.14 -14.81 31.62
N LEU A 160 16.91 -14.30 31.48
CA LEU A 160 15.86 -14.39 32.50
C LEU A 160 15.45 -15.84 32.78
N GLU A 161 15.22 -16.65 31.75
CA GLU A 161 14.89 -18.08 31.89
C GLU A 161 16.00 -18.87 32.60
N ASN A 162 17.27 -18.60 32.25
CA ASN A 162 18.42 -19.20 32.90
C ASN A 162 18.58 -18.77 34.37
N CYS A 163 18.15 -17.56 34.72
CA CYS A 163 18.18 -17.08 36.09
C CYS A 163 17.04 -17.71 36.91
N HIS A 164 15.82 -17.76 36.36
CA HIS A 164 14.66 -18.37 37.00
C HIS A 164 14.85 -19.86 37.30
N SER A 165 15.47 -20.61 36.38
CA SER A 165 15.77 -22.04 36.57
C SER A 165 16.84 -22.34 37.63
N ARG A 166 17.53 -21.31 38.15
CA ARG A 166 18.57 -21.45 39.19
C ARG A 166 18.10 -21.01 40.59
N THR A 167 16.91 -20.43 40.69
CA THR A 167 16.18 -20.12 41.95
C THR A 167 15.19 -21.22 42.25
#